data_AF-A0A7C0ZAB4-F1
#
_entry.id   AF-A0A7C0ZAB4-F1
#
_cell.length_a   1.000
_cell.length_b   1.000
_cell.length_c   1.000
_cell.angle_alpha   90.00
_cell.angle_beta   90.00
_cell.angle_gamma   90.00
#
_symmetry.space_group_name_H-M   'P 1'
#
loop_
_entity.id
_entity.type
_entity.pdbx_description
1 polymer ?
#
loop_
_entity_poly.entity_id
_entity_poly.type
_entity_poly.pdbx_seq_one_letter_code
_entity_poly.pdbx_strand_id
1 'polypeptide(L)'
;MRRLVLLLLLLISLSSIILLRSRGGYAPCSCCYLTDVEPEYLMHRRFDVVILEMEDLTSSTVEALRGRCHLLLAYVNLGYAEDWRPYWSEVSGESWIHESTGYEGEHFIEFWHPGWRDVILRLIDEAYRLGFEGGSPRQRGRLHNSPGSKLHMV
;
A
#
# COMPACT_ATOMS: atom_id res chain seq x y z
N MET A 1 -46.22 -22.19 24.75
CA MET A 1 -45.33 -21.12 25.27
C MET A 1 -43.91 -21.60 25.54
N ARG A 2 -43.68 -22.64 26.37
CA ARG A 2 -42.33 -23.14 26.74
C ARG A 2 -41.39 -23.49 25.56
N ARG A 3 -41.90 -24.13 24.49
CA ARG A 3 -41.13 -24.48 23.28
C ARG A 3 -40.73 -23.25 22.45
N LEU A 4 -41.58 -22.23 22.41
CA LEU A 4 -41.33 -20.99 21.67
C LEU A 4 -40.24 -20.16 22.36
N VAL A 5 -40.27 -20.11 23.69
CA VAL A 5 -39.24 -19.47 24.51
C VAL A 5 -37.88 -20.15 24.34
N LEU A 6 -37.84 -21.49 24.30
CA LEU A 6 -36.60 -22.25 24.07
C LEU A 6 -36.00 -21.99 22.69
N LEU A 7 -36.83 -21.96 21.63
CA LEU A 7 -36.36 -21.65 20.27
C LEU A 7 -35.81 -20.22 20.17
N LEU A 8 -36.45 -19.25 20.82
CA LEU A 8 -36.00 -17.86 20.82
C LEU A 8 -34.63 -17.71 21.51
N LEU A 9 -34.44 -18.37 22.66
CA LEU A 9 -33.17 -18.37 23.39
C LEU A 9 -32.05 -19.02 22.58
N LEU A 10 -32.37 -20.07 21.81
CA LEU A 10 -31.41 -20.77 20.95
C LEU A 10 -31.01 -19.92 19.74
N LEU A 11 -31.92 -19.14 19.18
CA LEU A 11 -31.61 -18.17 18.11
C LEU A 11 -30.77 -17.00 18.64
N ILE A 12 -31.07 -16.50 19.84
CA ILE A 12 -30.29 -15.42 20.48
C ILE A 12 -28.87 -15.91 20.84
N SER A 13 -28.72 -17.14 21.35
CA SER A 13 -27.40 -17.68 21.64
C SER A 13 -26.60 -17.94 20.36
N LEU A 14 -27.23 -18.45 19.31
CA LEU A 14 -26.57 -18.70 18.02
C LEU A 14 -26.12 -17.40 17.35
N SER A 15 -26.97 -16.37 17.34
CA SER A 15 -26.63 -15.04 16.84
C SER A 15 -25.53 -14.38 17.66
N SER A 16 -25.56 -14.52 18.99
CA SER A 16 -24.51 -14.03 19.89
C SER A 16 -23.17 -14.72 19.64
N ILE A 17 -23.16 -16.03 19.36
CA ILE A 17 -21.94 -16.79 19.01
C ILE A 17 -21.40 -16.34 17.65
N ILE A 18 -22.26 -16.08 16.66
CA ILE A 18 -21.85 -15.55 15.35
C ILE A 18 -21.24 -14.14 15.52
N LEU A 19 -21.86 -13.28 16.33
CA LEU A 19 -21.35 -11.95 16.67
C LEU A 19 -20.03 -12.02 17.45
N LEU A 20 -19.86 -12.93 18.42
CA LEU A 20 -18.60 -13.14 19.13
C LEU A 20 -17.50 -13.68 18.21
N ARG A 21 -17.84 -14.58 17.27
CA ARG A 21 -16.88 -15.10 16.29
C ARG A 21 -16.45 -14.03 15.29
N SER A 22 -17.33 -13.09 14.94
CA SER A 22 -16.97 -11.90 14.15
C SER A 22 -16.08 -10.92 14.92
N ARG A 23 -16.09 -10.98 16.26
CA ARG A 23 -15.26 -10.17 17.16
C ARG A 23 -13.94 -10.84 17.56
N GLY A 24 -13.65 -12.04 17.09
CA GLY A 24 -12.32 -12.62 17.19
C GLY A 24 -11.38 -11.81 16.31
N GLY A 25 -10.77 -10.76 16.87
CA GLY A 25 -9.76 -9.97 16.20
C GLY A 25 -8.63 -10.90 15.76
N TYR A 26 -8.48 -11.06 14.44
CA TYR A 26 -7.27 -11.66 13.91
C TYR A 26 -6.08 -10.83 14.42
N ALA A 27 -4.99 -11.49 14.80
CA ALA A 27 -3.76 -10.78 15.09
C ALA A 27 -3.40 -9.92 13.86
N PRO A 28 -3.00 -8.66 14.04
CA PRO A 28 -2.73 -7.80 12.90
C PRO A 28 -1.63 -8.40 12.04
N CYS A 29 -1.95 -8.70 10.79
CA CYS A 29 -1.05 -9.36 9.85
C CYS A 29 -0.60 -8.34 8.81
N SER A 30 0.68 -8.00 8.81
CA SER A 30 1.28 -7.12 7.80
C SER A 30 2.10 -7.93 6.79
N CYS A 31 2.13 -7.48 5.54
CA CYS A 31 2.93 -8.07 4.47
C CYS A 31 3.79 -7.00 3.80
N CYS A 32 5.07 -7.30 3.60
CA CYS A 32 5.98 -6.50 2.79
C CYS A 32 6.48 -7.42 1.67
N TYR A 33 6.23 -7.06 0.42
CA TYR A 33 6.57 -7.89 -0.75
C TYR A 33 7.13 -6.99 -1.85
N LEU A 34 8.46 -6.97 -1.96
CA LEU A 34 9.21 -5.95 -2.71
C LEU A 34 9.98 -6.48 -3.91
N THR A 35 9.88 -7.78 -4.21
CA THR A 35 10.64 -8.44 -5.27
C THR A 35 9.77 -9.50 -5.89
N ASP A 36 9.71 -9.57 -7.23
CA ASP A 36 8.93 -10.56 -7.98
C ASP A 36 7.49 -10.68 -7.46
N VAL A 37 6.78 -9.55 -7.38
CA VAL A 37 5.45 -9.49 -6.77
C VAL A 37 4.46 -10.28 -7.62
N GLU A 38 3.99 -11.41 -7.09
CA GLU A 38 2.91 -12.22 -7.66
C GLU A 38 1.59 -11.95 -6.88
N PRO A 39 0.69 -11.08 -7.38
CA PRO A 39 -0.50 -10.62 -6.63
C PRO A 39 -1.47 -11.75 -6.27
N GLU A 40 -1.44 -12.86 -7.01
CA GLU A 40 -2.28 -14.03 -6.83
C GLU A 40 -2.11 -14.66 -5.44
N TYR A 41 -0.90 -14.67 -4.88
CA TYR A 41 -0.67 -15.17 -3.52
C TYR A 41 -1.34 -14.32 -2.44
N LEU A 42 -1.56 -13.04 -2.73
CA LEU A 42 -2.21 -12.09 -1.82
C LEU A 42 -3.73 -12.14 -1.95
N MET A 43 -4.28 -12.51 -3.12
CA MET A 43 -5.73 -12.58 -3.39
C MET A 43 -6.48 -13.52 -2.44
N HIS A 44 -5.81 -14.57 -1.95
CA HIS A 44 -6.39 -15.60 -1.08
C HIS A 44 -6.20 -15.33 0.41
N ARG A 45 -5.60 -14.19 0.77
CA ARG A 45 -5.29 -13.83 2.15
C ARG A 45 -5.95 -12.50 2.53
N ARG A 46 -5.97 -12.20 3.82
CA ARG A 46 -6.37 -10.91 4.37
C ARG A 46 -5.23 -10.38 5.21
N PHE A 47 -4.92 -9.10 5.04
CA PHE A 47 -3.86 -8.40 5.77
C PHE A 47 -4.41 -7.09 6.32
N ASP A 48 -3.83 -6.58 7.38
CA ASP A 48 -4.14 -5.23 7.86
C ASP A 48 -3.38 -4.21 7.03
N VAL A 49 -2.09 -4.44 6.81
CA VAL A 49 -1.22 -3.58 6.01
C VAL A 49 -0.48 -4.40 4.98
N VAL A 50 -0.44 -3.92 3.75
CA VAL A 50 0.37 -4.50 2.67
C VAL A 50 1.23 -3.39 2.07
N ILE A 51 2.54 -3.63 1.97
CA ILE A 51 3.51 -2.77 1.30
C ILE A 51 4.04 -3.54 0.09
N LEU A 52 3.84 -3.00 -1.11
CA LEU A 52 4.22 -3.65 -2.36
C LEU A 52 5.19 -2.80 -3.17
N GLU A 53 6.09 -3.48 -3.87
CA GLU A 53 6.65 -2.92 -5.10
C GLU A 53 5.50 -2.64 -6.09
N MET A 54 5.47 -1.43 -6.65
CA MET A 54 4.39 -0.99 -7.56
C MET A 54 4.70 -1.28 -9.03
N GLU A 55 5.96 -1.56 -9.36
CA GLU A 55 6.38 -1.93 -10.70
C GLU A 55 5.56 -3.13 -11.22
N ASP A 56 5.16 -3.06 -12.49
CA ASP A 56 4.32 -4.05 -13.19
C ASP A 56 2.89 -4.25 -12.64
N LEU A 57 2.46 -3.51 -11.62
CA LEU A 57 1.08 -3.59 -11.14
C LEU A 57 0.14 -2.71 -11.95
N THR A 58 -1.05 -3.26 -12.24
CA THR A 58 -2.14 -2.52 -12.89
C THR A 58 -3.09 -1.93 -11.86
N SER A 59 -3.79 -0.84 -12.22
CA SER A 59 -4.84 -0.27 -11.35
C SER A 59 -5.93 -1.28 -10.98
N SER A 60 -6.27 -2.22 -11.88
CA SER A 60 -7.22 -3.29 -11.57
C SER A 60 -6.72 -4.27 -10.52
N THR A 61 -5.42 -4.59 -10.54
CA THR A 61 -4.78 -5.46 -9.55
C THR A 61 -4.74 -4.78 -8.19
N VAL A 62 -4.32 -3.50 -8.16
CA VAL A 62 -4.26 -2.69 -6.94
C VAL A 62 -5.65 -2.54 -6.32
N GLU A 63 -6.68 -2.28 -7.12
CA GLU A 63 -8.07 -2.21 -6.64
C GLU A 63 -8.56 -3.54 -6.05
N ALA A 64 -8.22 -4.67 -6.67
CA ALA A 64 -8.54 -6.00 -6.14
C ALA A 64 -7.85 -6.27 -4.80
N LEU A 65 -6.57 -5.90 -4.66
CA LEU A 65 -5.78 -6.02 -3.43
C LEU A 65 -6.32 -5.13 -2.31
N ARG A 66 -6.77 -3.92 -2.65
CA ARG A 66 -7.38 -2.98 -1.70
C ARG A 66 -8.61 -3.55 -1.02
N GLY A 67 -9.40 -4.37 -1.71
CA GLY A 67 -10.53 -5.10 -1.11
C GLY A 67 -10.13 -6.20 -0.11
N ARG A 68 -8.83 -6.51 0.00
CA ARG A 68 -8.27 -7.59 0.83
C ARG A 68 -7.47 -7.10 2.03
N CYS A 69 -7.19 -5.80 2.11
CA CYS A 69 -6.46 -5.20 3.22
C CYS A 69 -7.08 -3.92 3.76
N HIS A 70 -6.64 -3.47 4.94
CA HIS A 70 -7.08 -2.19 5.51
C HIS A 70 -6.26 -1.01 4.98
N LEU A 71 -4.98 -1.26 4.70
CA LEU A 71 -4.05 -0.28 4.16
C LEU A 71 -3.14 -0.90 3.09
N LEU A 72 -3.14 -0.35 1.88
CA LEU A 72 -2.27 -0.76 0.77
C LEU A 72 -1.30 0.37 0.40
N LEU A 73 -0.01 0.16 0.63
CA LEU A 73 1.07 1.14 0.42
C LEU A 73 2.00 0.70 -0.73
N ALA A 74 2.45 1.66 -1.53
CA ALA A 74 3.53 1.46 -2.49
C ALA A 74 4.88 1.68 -1.81
N TYR A 75 5.86 0.84 -2.13
CA TYR A 75 7.25 1.06 -1.78
C TYR A 75 7.87 2.08 -2.74
N VAL A 76 8.59 3.05 -2.18
CA VAL A 76 9.39 4.03 -2.93
C VAL A 76 10.69 4.21 -2.17
N ASN A 77 11.82 3.93 -2.83
CA ASN A 77 13.14 4.15 -2.26
C ASN A 77 13.48 5.64 -2.32
N LEU A 78 13.67 6.28 -1.16
CA LEU A 78 14.03 7.70 -1.07
C LEU A 78 15.55 7.92 -1.05
N GLY A 79 16.31 6.90 -0.64
CA GLY A 79 17.74 7.02 -0.33
C GLY A 79 18.67 6.67 -1.47
N TYR A 80 18.18 5.94 -2.47
CA TYR A 80 18.97 5.42 -3.58
C TYR A 80 18.18 5.50 -4.89
N ALA A 81 18.89 5.71 -5.99
CA ALA A 81 18.35 5.48 -7.33
C ALA A 81 18.50 3.99 -7.69
N GLU A 82 17.49 3.45 -8.36
CA GLU A 82 17.38 2.04 -8.73
C GLU A 82 17.43 1.95 -10.27
N ASP A 83 18.44 1.30 -10.82
CA ASP A 83 18.76 1.35 -12.26
C ASP A 83 17.78 0.58 -13.15
N TRP A 84 17.00 -0.32 -12.56
CA TRP A 84 15.91 -1.04 -13.20
C TRP A 84 14.65 -0.18 -13.38
N ARG A 85 14.57 0.98 -12.73
CA ARG A 85 13.39 1.84 -12.79
C ARG A 85 13.28 2.60 -14.13
N PRO A 86 12.06 2.91 -14.59
CA PRO A 86 11.85 3.67 -15.81
C PRO A 86 12.58 5.03 -15.85
N TYR A 87 12.69 5.71 -14.71
CA TYR A 87 13.34 7.02 -14.62
C TYR A 87 14.87 6.96 -14.81
N TRP A 88 15.50 5.79 -14.70
CA TRP A 88 16.96 5.66 -14.70
C TRP A 88 17.59 6.22 -15.98
N SER A 89 16.96 5.95 -17.13
CA SER A 89 17.42 6.45 -18.43
C SER A 89 17.49 7.97 -18.52
N GLU A 90 16.69 8.68 -17.72
CA GLU A 90 16.65 10.15 -17.66
C GLU A 90 17.73 10.72 -16.73
N VAL A 91 18.04 10.02 -15.63
CA VAL A 91 18.82 10.59 -14.52
C VAL A 91 20.23 10.02 -14.39
N SER A 92 20.53 8.87 -15.00
CA SER A 92 21.81 8.15 -14.83
C SER A 92 23.07 8.96 -15.11
N GLY A 93 22.99 10.02 -15.93
CA GLY A 93 24.10 10.93 -16.23
C GLY A 93 24.13 12.22 -15.39
N GLU A 94 23.20 12.39 -14.47
CA GLU A 94 23.07 13.59 -13.66
C GLU A 94 24.14 13.65 -12.58
N SER A 95 24.66 14.85 -12.30
CA SER A 95 25.77 15.06 -11.35
C SER A 95 25.45 14.68 -9.89
N TRP A 96 24.16 14.54 -9.58
CA TRP A 96 23.65 14.16 -8.25
C TRP A 96 23.36 12.66 -8.12
N ILE A 97 23.67 11.88 -9.16
CA ILE A 97 23.79 10.42 -9.13
C ILE A 97 25.26 10.06 -8.94
N HIS A 98 25.54 9.11 -8.05
CA HIS A 98 26.89 8.69 -7.71
C HIS A 98 27.09 7.19 -7.97
N GLU A 99 28.21 6.65 -7.50
CA GLU A 99 28.56 5.24 -7.66
C GLU A 99 27.49 4.29 -7.12
N SER A 100 27.56 3.04 -7.59
CA SER A 100 26.72 1.97 -7.09
C SER A 100 26.94 1.74 -5.59
N THR A 101 25.90 1.34 -4.88
CA THR A 101 25.99 0.92 -3.48
C THR A 101 26.58 -0.49 -3.37
N GLY A 102 26.45 -1.11 -2.19
CA GLY A 102 26.74 -2.54 -2.01
C GLY A 102 25.65 -3.47 -2.57
N TYR A 103 24.51 -2.93 -3.01
CA TYR A 103 23.40 -3.66 -3.60
C TYR A 103 23.39 -3.47 -5.11
N GLU A 104 23.15 -4.56 -5.83
CA GLU A 104 23.11 -4.55 -7.30
C GLU A 104 22.01 -3.63 -7.81
N GLY A 105 22.36 -2.77 -8.77
CA GLY A 105 21.46 -1.80 -9.41
C GLY A 105 21.07 -0.59 -8.54
N GLU A 106 21.57 -0.47 -7.31
CA GLU A 106 21.35 0.72 -6.49
C GLU A 106 22.50 1.71 -6.60
N HIS A 107 22.19 3.00 -6.64
CA HIS A 107 23.15 4.10 -6.75
C HIS A 107 22.95 5.13 -5.63
N PHE A 108 24.06 5.63 -5.07
CA PHE A 108 24.02 6.75 -4.14
C PHE A 108 23.49 8.01 -4.83
N ILE A 109 22.73 8.81 -4.09
CA ILE A 109 22.15 10.06 -4.58
C ILE A 109 22.26 11.19 -3.57
N GLU A 110 22.26 12.43 -4.04
CA GLU A 110 22.01 13.59 -3.19
C GLU A 110 20.50 13.72 -2.92
N PHE A 111 20.00 13.14 -1.82
CA PHE A 111 18.55 13.09 -1.56
C PHE A 111 17.86 14.45 -1.41
N TRP A 112 18.63 15.50 -1.10
CA TRP A 112 18.16 16.88 -1.02
C TRP A 112 18.09 17.56 -2.39
N HIS A 113 18.68 16.97 -3.43
CA HIS A 113 18.76 17.59 -4.74
C HIS A 113 17.35 17.75 -5.36
N PRO A 114 17.01 18.91 -5.92
CA PRO A 114 15.69 19.15 -6.49
C PRO A 114 15.30 18.14 -7.58
N GLY A 115 16.26 17.72 -8.42
CA GLY A 115 16.02 16.72 -9.46
C GLY A 115 15.58 15.37 -8.90
N TRP A 116 16.20 14.91 -7.80
CA TRP A 116 15.78 13.68 -7.13
C TRP A 116 14.40 13.82 -6.49
N ARG A 117 14.14 14.96 -5.83
CA ARG A 117 12.80 15.25 -5.28
C ARG A 117 11.72 15.18 -6.36
N ASP A 118 12.01 15.67 -7.57
CA ASP A 118 11.06 15.62 -8.68
C ASP A 118 10.82 14.19 -9.18
N VAL A 119 11.83 13.29 -9.13
CA VAL A 119 11.65 11.86 -9.39
C VAL A 119 10.71 11.24 -8.36
N ILE A 120 10.96 11.47 -7.07
CA ILE A 120 10.13 10.94 -5.97
C ILE A 120 8.68 11.40 -6.09
N LEU A 121 8.45 12.68 -6.43
CA LEU A 121 7.10 13.20 -6.63
C LEU A 121 6.38 12.53 -7.80
N ARG A 122 7.09 12.19 -8.89
CA ARG A 122 6.52 11.42 -10.01
C ARG A 122 6.13 10.00 -9.59
N LEU A 123 6.98 9.32 -8.83
CA LEU A 123 6.69 7.96 -8.33
C LEU A 123 5.48 7.96 -7.38
N ILE A 124 5.37 8.96 -6.50
CA ILE A 124 4.21 9.10 -5.62
C ILE A 124 2.92 9.36 -6.41
N ASP A 125 2.98 10.22 -7.42
CA ASP A 125 1.83 10.48 -8.31
C ASP A 125 1.41 9.23 -9.09
N GLU A 126 2.37 8.43 -9.55
CA GLU A 126 2.12 7.14 -10.18
C GLU A 126 1.45 6.15 -9.22
N ALA A 127 2.00 5.96 -8.02
CA ALA A 127 1.40 5.11 -6.99
C ALA A 127 -0.05 5.53 -6.69
N TYR A 128 -0.29 6.84 -6.57
CA TYR A 128 -1.63 7.39 -6.36
C TYR A 128 -2.57 7.10 -7.53
N ARG A 129 -2.10 7.25 -8.78
CA ARG A 129 -2.88 6.91 -9.99
C ARG A 129 -3.20 5.41 -10.09
N LEU A 130 -2.30 4.55 -9.63
CA LEU A 130 -2.53 3.10 -9.56
C LEU A 130 -3.57 2.72 -8.50
N GLY A 131 -3.79 3.56 -7.48
CA GLY A 131 -4.80 3.36 -6.45
C GLY A 131 -4.24 2.99 -5.08
N PHE A 132 -2.93 3.10 -4.89
CA PHE A 132 -2.30 2.97 -3.57
C PHE A 132 -2.73 4.09 -2.62
N GLU A 133 -2.71 3.80 -1.33
CA GLU A 133 -3.22 4.68 -0.30
C GLU A 133 -2.07 5.50 0.31
N GLY A 134 -1.96 6.77 -0.08
CA GLY A 134 -1.06 7.73 0.56
C GLY A 134 -1.60 8.16 1.93
N GLY A 135 -1.40 7.34 2.97
CA GLY A 135 -1.75 7.69 4.35
C GLY A 135 -3.26 7.71 4.68
N SER A 136 -3.55 7.84 5.99
CA SER A 136 -4.80 7.46 6.69
C SER A 136 -6.13 7.53 5.90
N PRO A 137 -6.97 6.45 5.94
CA PRO A 137 -8.29 6.39 5.32
C PRO A 137 -9.27 7.52 5.69
N ARG A 138 -9.03 8.25 6.79
CA ARG A 138 -9.88 9.37 7.24
C ARG A 138 -9.88 10.58 6.31
N GLN A 139 -8.95 10.69 5.35
CA GLN A 139 -8.85 11.87 4.49
C GLN A 139 -9.50 11.71 3.10
N ARG A 140 -9.98 10.52 2.74
CA ARG A 140 -10.55 10.22 1.40
C ARG A 140 -11.77 11.07 1.05
N GLY A 141 -12.57 11.48 2.03
CA GLY A 141 -13.75 12.35 1.82
C GLY A 141 -13.45 13.85 1.66
N ARG A 142 -12.21 14.30 1.91
CA ARG A 142 -11.86 15.74 1.96
C ARG A 142 -11.02 16.19 0.75
N LEU A 143 -10.27 15.28 0.12
CA LEU A 143 -9.40 15.61 -1.01
C LEU A 143 -10.14 15.79 -2.34
N HIS A 144 -11.37 15.28 -2.48
CA HIS A 144 -12.16 15.42 -3.70
C HIS A 144 -12.67 16.85 -3.97
N ASN A 145 -12.52 17.78 -3.02
CA ASN A 145 -13.10 19.14 -3.08
C ASN A 145 -12.12 20.27 -2.67
N SER A 146 -10.81 20.14 -2.88
CA SER A 146 -9.89 21.25 -2.57
C SER A 146 -8.81 21.44 -3.63
N PRO A 147 -8.78 22.58 -4.35
CA PRO A 147 -7.63 22.94 -5.14
C PRO A 147 -6.50 23.32 -4.18
N GLY A 148 -5.47 22.47 -4.07
CA GLY A 148 -4.22 22.79 -3.38
C GLY A 148 -3.91 22.05 -2.08
N SER A 149 -4.41 20.83 -1.86
CA SER A 149 -4.01 20.03 -0.69
C SER A 149 -2.59 19.48 -0.82
N LYS A 150 -1.67 20.07 -0.04
CA LYS A 150 -0.29 19.60 0.17
C LYS A 150 -0.28 18.18 0.75
N LEU A 151 0.48 17.28 0.12
CA LEU A 151 0.85 15.99 0.69
C LEU A 151 1.66 16.20 1.97
N HIS A 152 1.26 15.54 3.05
CA HIS A 152 2.09 15.34 4.22
C HIS A 152 2.72 13.94 4.10
N MET A 153 4.00 13.86 3.72
CA MET A 153 4.80 12.65 3.87
C MET A 153 5.35 12.57 5.29
N VAL A 154 5.32 11.36 5.86
CA VAL A 154 6.13 10.97 7.01
C VAL A 154 7.50 10.55 6.48
#